data_AF-A0A0F9CQ75-F1
#
_entry.id   AF-A0A0F9CQ75-F1
#
_cell.length_a   1.000
_cell.length_b   1.000
_cell.length_c   1.000
_cell.angle_alpha   90.00
_cell.angle_beta   90.00
_cell.angle_gamma   90.00
#
_symmetry.space_group_name_H-M   'P 1'
#
loop_
_entity.id
_entity.type
_entity.pdbx_description
1 polymer ?
#
loop_
_entity_poly.entity_id
_entity_poly.type
_entity_poly.pdbx_seq_one_letter_code
_entity_poly.pdbx_strand_id
1 'polypeptide(L)' 'MMFIGIDISKEKIDLSWLRDQLTNKIKTKVFKNKHQDFLAIEKWCDPSQVFH' A
#
# COMPACT_ATOMS: atom_id res chain seq x y z
N MET A 1 -10.08 8.13 -9.46
CA MET A 1 -9.92 6.67 -9.32
C MET A 1 -8.63 6.40 -8.55
N MET A 2 -8.64 5.52 -7.57
CA MET A 2 -7.43 5.14 -6.82
C MET A 2 -6.98 3.75 -7.26
N PHE A 3 -5.68 3.58 -7.51
CA PHE A 3 -5.11 2.30 -7.92
C PHE A 3 -4.09 1.83 -6.88
N ILE A 4 -4.24 0.58 -6.45
CA ILE A 4 -3.28 -0.12 -5.61
C ILE A 4 -2.80 -1.37 -6.33
N GLY A 5 -1.48 -1.48 -6.51
CA GLY A 5 -0.80 -2.71 -6.92
C GLY A 5 -0.40 -3.49 -5.67
N ILE A 6 -0.64 -4.80 -5.69
CA ILE A 6 -0.33 -5.72 -4.60
C ILE A 6 0.46 -6.88 -5.19
N ASP A 7 1.67 -7.11 -4.69
CA ASP A 7 2.48 -8.29 -4.97
C ASP A 7 2.70 -9.08 -3.68
N ILE A 8 2.36 -10.37 -3.69
CA ILE A 8 2.34 -11.23 -2.51
C ILE A 8 3.26 -12.41 -2.72
N SER A 9 4.15 -12.61 -1.76
CA SER A 9 4.99 -13.81 -1.66
C SER A 9 4.76 -14.51 -0.31
N LYS A 10 5.47 -15.61 -0.07
CA LYS A 10 5.38 -16.34 1.20
C LYS A 10 5.79 -15.51 2.42
N GLU A 11 6.72 -14.57 2.27
CA GLU A 11 7.30 -13.85 3.41
C GLU A 11 7.03 -12.35 3.40
N LYS A 12 6.70 -11.77 2.24
CA LYS A 12 6.50 -10.33 2.06
C LYS A 12 5.25 -10.00 1.25
N ILE A 13 4.70 -8.83 1.51
CA ILE A 13 3.63 -8.18 0.76
C ILE A 13 4.17 -6.81 0.33
N ASP A 14 4.29 -6.60 -0.97
CA ASP A 14 4.71 -5.35 -1.58
C ASP A 14 3.47 -4.58 -2.05
N LEU A 15 3.27 -3.36 -1.55
CA LEU A 15 2.15 -2.50 -1.92
C LEU A 15 2.64 -1.27 -2.67
N SER A 16 1.89 -0.87 -3.70
CA SER A 16 2.16 0.32 -4.51
C SER A 16 0.87 1.09 -4.75
N TRP A 17 0.83 2.36 -4.35
CA TRP A 17 -0.33 3.22 -4.53
C TRP A 17 -0.02 4.33 -5.53
N LEU A 18 -0.74 4.35 -6.65
CA LEU A 18 -0.74 5.47 -7.58
C LEU A 18 -1.56 6.63 -6.98
N ARG A 19 -0.87 7.63 -6.44
CA ARG A 19 -1.45 8.81 -5.80
C ARG A 19 -1.98 9.82 -6.80
N ASP A 20 -1.26 9.97 -7.90
CA ASP A 20 -1.57 10.92 -8.96
C ASP A 20 -1.12 10.33 -10.29
N GLN A 21 -2.07 10.20 -11.22
CA GLN A 21 -1.83 9.64 -12.55
C GLN A 21 -1.17 10.65 -13.50
N LEU A 22 -1.36 11.95 -13.26
CA LEU A 22 -0.78 13.00 -14.11
C LEU A 22 0.70 13.17 -13.81
N THR A 23 1.07 13.11 -12.53
CA THR A 23 2.47 13.22 -12.10
C THR A 23 3.16 11.87 -11.92
N ASN A 24 2.44 10.75 -12.10
CA ASN A 24 2.90 9.39 -11.78
C ASN A 24 3.47 9.26 -10.37
N LYS A 25 2.90 10.00 -9.40
CA LYS A 25 3.34 9.94 -8.01
C LYS A 25 2.91 8.61 -7.41
N ILE A 26 3.88 7.79 -7.01
CA ILE A 26 3.65 6.46 -6.43
C ILE A 26 4.14 6.44 -4.98
N LYS A 27 3.37 5.84 -4.08
CA LYS A 27 3.78 5.51 -2.71
C LYS A 27 3.91 4.00 -2.59
N THR A 28 5.09 3.49 -2.26
CA THR A 28 5.32 2.05 -2.04
C THR A 28 5.56 1.73 -0.57
N LYS A 29 5.24 0.49 -0.17
CA LYS A 29 5.56 -0.03 1.17
C LYS A 29 5.62 -1.55 1.13
N VAL A 30 6.59 -2.11 1.86
CA VAL A 30 6.74 -3.55 2.03
C VAL A 30 6.40 -3.93 3.47
N PHE A 31 5.61 -4.99 3.63
CA PHE A 31 5.22 -5.59 4.90
C PHE A 31 5.64 -7.05 4.93
N LYS A 32 5.75 -7.66 6.12
CA LYS A 32 5.89 -9.12 6.19
C LYS A 32 4.52 -9.75 5.96
N ASN A 33 4.51 -10.90 5.30
CA ASN A 33 3.30 -11.72 5.16
C ASN A 33 3.07 -12.49 6.47
N LYS A 34 2.76 -11.76 7.54
CA LYS A 34 2.47 -12.27 8.87
C LYS A 34 1.24 -11.56 9.41
N HIS A 35 0.39 -12.29 10.11
CA HIS A 35 -0.88 -11.77 10.66
C HIS A 35 -0.71 -10.49 11.49
N GLN A 36 0.40 -10.37 12.21
CA GLN A 36 0.73 -9.18 13.01
C GLN A 36 0.81 -7.88 12.18
N ASP A 37 1.16 -7.97 10.89
CA ASP A 37 1.31 -6.80 10.01
C ASP A 37 0.00 -6.44 9.28
N PHE A 38 -1.06 -7.26 9.40
CA PHE A 38 -2.30 -7.04 8.66
C PHE A 38 -3.00 -5.73 9.04
N LEU A 39 -3.03 -5.38 10.34
CA LEU A 39 -3.55 -4.09 10.79
C LEU A 39 -2.72 -2.90 10.27
N ALA A 40 -1.41 -3.08 10.11
CA ALA A 40 -0.55 -2.04 9.57
C ALA A 40 -0.75 -1.86 8.06
N ILE A 41 -1.00 -2.96 7.34
CA ILE A 41 -1.39 -2.96 5.91
C ILE A 41 -2.72 -2.23 5.73
N GLU A 42 -3.75 -2.58 6.51
CA GLU A 42 -5.07 -1.94 6.45
C GLU A 42 -4.96 -0.43 6.67
N LYS A 43 -4.27 -0.01 7.74
CA LYS A 43 -4.01 1.40 8.03
C LYS A 43 -3.26 2.10 6.91
N TRP A 44 -2.32 1.43 6.25
CA TRP A 44 -1.56 2.04 5.16
C TRP A 44 -2.38 2.22 3.88
N CYS A 45 -3.34 1.33 3.64
CA CYS A 45 -4.27 1.39 2.52
C CYS A 45 -5.39 2.43 2.71
N ASP A 46 -5.59 2.95 3.93
CA ASP A 46 -6.63 3.91 4.23
C ASP A 46 -6.39 5.27 3.51
N PRO A 47 -7.33 5.71 2.62
CA PRO A 47 -7.26 7.01 1.95
C PRO A 47 -7.40 8.23 2.84
N SER A 48 -7.87 8.08 4.08
CA SER A 48 -7.85 9.17 5.05
C SER A 48 -6.41 9.61 5.40
N GLN A 49 -5.43 8.70 5.33
CA GLN A 49 -4.00 8.93 5.64
C GLN A 49 -3.26 9.77 4.58
N VAL A 50 -3.98 10.35 3.63
CA VAL A 50 -3.45 10.95 2.39
C VAL A 50 -3.68 12.46 2.36
N PHE A 51 -4.69 12.90 3.11
CA PHE A 51 -5.15 14.29 3.14
C PHE A 51 -4.66 15.05 4.38
N HIS A 52 -3.53 14.63 4.95
CA HIS A 52 -2.82 15.35 6.01
C HIS A 52 -1.49 15.90 5.50
#